data_AF-A0A0S9M6U2-F1
#
_entry.id   AF-A0A0S9M6U2-F1
#
_cell.length_a   1.000
_cell.length_b   1.000
_cell.length_c   1.000
_cell.angle_alpha   90.00
_cell.angle_beta   90.00
_cell.angle_gamma   90.00
#
_symmetry.space_group_name_H-M   'P 1'
#
loop_
_entity.id
_entity.type
_entity.pdbx_description
1 polymer ?
#
loop_
_entity_poly.entity_id
_entity_poly.type
_entity_poly.pdbx_seq_one_letter_code
_entity_poly.pdbx_strand_id
1 'polypeptide(L)'
;MECYKLVDGALKRVDDPVEVGPAKDEGDFIDALVATGYSIRVCSTASGHASAEVTIYETAKPGLPKYYIDVMGEFQGIAVLVADDFPGLLATLRELAPLTTLIGLDQAVKIKAANAADAV
;
A
#
# COMPACT_ATOMS: atom_id res chain seq x y z
N MET A 1 -7.57 -6.67 2.02
CA MET A 1 -7.11 -5.52 1.22
C MET A 1 -7.11 -5.94 -0.24
N GLU A 2 -7.35 -5.04 -1.19
CA GLU A 2 -7.33 -5.39 -2.62
C GLU A 2 -5.92 -5.19 -3.20
N CYS A 3 -5.49 -6.14 -4.05
CA CYS A 3 -4.18 -6.11 -4.71
C CYS A 3 -4.34 -5.75 -6.19
N TYR A 4 -3.47 -4.86 -6.68
CA TYR A 4 -3.50 -4.38 -8.05
C TYR A 4 -2.15 -4.44 -8.75
N LYS A 5 -2.19 -4.60 -10.07
CA LYS A 5 -1.03 -4.57 -10.95
C LYS A 5 -1.28 -3.62 -12.11
N LEU A 6 -0.25 -2.88 -12.53
CA LEU A 6 -0.34 -2.07 -13.75
C LEU A 6 -0.23 -2.98 -14.98
N VAL A 7 -1.28 -3.01 -15.79
CA VAL A 7 -1.36 -3.82 -17.01
C VAL A 7 -1.87 -2.92 -18.13
N ASP A 8 -1.05 -2.75 -19.17
CA ASP A 8 -1.33 -1.87 -20.32
C ASP A 8 -1.66 -0.41 -19.92
N GLY A 9 -0.99 0.09 -18.88
CA GLY A 9 -1.18 1.46 -18.39
C GLY A 9 -2.42 1.67 -17.51
N ALA A 10 -3.13 0.60 -17.11
CA ALA A 10 -4.25 0.67 -16.17
C ALA A 10 -4.04 -0.27 -14.98
N LEU A 11 -4.42 0.16 -13.78
CA LEU A 11 -4.44 -0.70 -12.60
C LEU A 11 -5.56 -1.73 -12.74
N LYS A 12 -5.19 -3.02 -12.72
CA LYS A 12 -6.13 -4.14 -12.75
C LYS A 12 -5.99 -4.93 -11.45
N ARG A 13 -7.13 -5.35 -10.90
CA ARG A 13 -7.16 -6.21 -9.72
C ARG A 13 -6.53 -7.56 -10.06
N VAL A 14 -5.70 -8.07 -9.16
CA VAL A 14 -5.03 -9.37 -9.26
C VAL A 14 -5.15 -10.11 -7.92
N ASP A 15 -4.82 -11.40 -7.94
CA ASP A 15 -4.68 -12.16 -6.70
C ASP A 15 -3.46 -11.64 -5.92
N ASP A 16 -3.62 -11.54 -4.60
CA ASP A 16 -2.52 -11.14 -3.73
C ASP A 16 -1.49 -12.29 -3.67
N PRO A 17 -0.21 -12.04 -4.03
CA PRO A 17 0.82 -13.06 -3.93
C PRO A 17 1.19 -13.41 -2.49
N VAL A 18 0.72 -12.65 -1.51
CA VAL A 18 0.91 -12.87 -0.07
C VAL A 18 -0.42 -13.33 0.52
N GLU A 19 -0.49 -14.61 0.89
CA GLU A 19 -1.60 -15.11 1.69
C GLU A 19 -1.41 -14.68 3.14
N VAL A 20 -1.86 -13.47 3.45
CA VAL A 20 -2.21 -13.13 4.83
C VAL A 20 -3.58 -13.77 5.09
N GLY A 21 -3.67 -14.60 6.14
CA GLY A 21 -4.98 -14.93 6.72
C GLY A 21 -5.70 -13.65 7.19
N PRO A 22 -6.80 -13.72 7.95
CA PRO A 22 -7.34 -12.52 8.59
C PRO A 22 -6.30 -12.00 9.60
N ALA A 23 -5.33 -11.21 9.13
CA ALA A 23 -4.27 -10.61 9.92
C ALA A 23 -4.94 -9.73 10.96
N LYS A 24 -4.75 -10.08 12.23
CA LYS A 24 -5.42 -9.36 13.32
C LYS A 24 -4.63 -8.13 13.71
N ASP A 25 -3.32 -8.10 13.47
CA ASP A 25 -2.42 -6.99 13.79
C ASP A 25 -1.31 -6.81 12.72
N GLU A 26 -0.70 -5.63 12.65
CA GLU A 26 0.34 -5.21 11.68
C GLU A 26 1.60 -6.10 11.69
N GLY A 27 1.93 -6.69 12.84
CA GLY A 27 3.03 -7.65 12.98
C GLY A 27 2.83 -8.94 12.19
N ASP A 28 1.59 -9.44 12.10
CA ASP A 28 1.26 -10.67 11.38
C ASP A 28 1.48 -10.51 9.86
N PHE A 29 1.30 -9.29 9.35
CA PHE A 29 1.44 -8.97 7.93
C PHE A 29 2.91 -8.94 7.50
N ILE A 30 3.77 -8.28 8.26
CA ILE A 30 5.21 -8.22 7.97
C ILE A 30 5.82 -9.62 8.03
N ASP A 31 5.42 -10.44 9.02
CA ASP A 31 5.88 -11.82 9.13
C ASP A 31 5.44 -12.68 7.94
N ALA A 32 4.20 -12.50 7.45
CA ALA A 32 3.71 -13.19 6.25
C ALA A 32 4.47 -12.78 4.97
N LEU A 33 4.80 -11.50 4.81
CA LEU A 33 5.61 -11.00 3.70
C LEU A 33 7.02 -11.62 3.71
N VAL A 34 7.66 -11.63 4.89
CA VAL A 34 8.98 -12.25 5.06
C VAL A 34 8.92 -13.75 4.78
N ALA A 35 7.92 -14.46 5.29
CA ALA A 35 7.73 -15.90 5.04
C ALA A 35 7.51 -16.20 3.55
N THR A 36 6.85 -15.31 2.82
CA THR A 36 6.64 -15.42 1.37
C THR A 36 7.94 -15.23 0.58
N GLY A 37 8.91 -14.51 1.16
CA GLY A 37 10.25 -14.27 0.62
C GLY A 37 10.52 -12.81 0.26
N TYR A 38 9.69 -11.88 0.71
CA TYR A 38 9.88 -10.44 0.52
C TYR A 38 10.73 -9.85 1.64
N SER A 39 11.51 -8.81 1.30
CA SER A 39 12.32 -8.04 2.26
C SER A 39 12.09 -6.55 2.08
N ILE A 40 12.01 -5.80 3.18
CA ILE A 40 11.82 -4.34 3.16
C ILE A 40 13.02 -3.69 2.45
N ARG A 41 12.74 -2.79 1.51
CA ARG A 41 13.76 -1.99 0.82
C ARG A 41 13.68 -0.52 1.11
N VAL A 42 12.46 0.02 1.09
CA VAL A 42 12.20 1.45 1.28
C VAL A 42 10.91 1.59 2.08
N CYS A 43 10.93 2.43 3.11
CA CYS A 43 9.74 2.96 3.74
C CYS A 43 9.84 4.49 3.67
N SER A 44 8.78 5.13 3.19
CA SER A 44 8.67 6.59 3.18
C SER A 44 7.38 6.99 3.89
N THR A 45 7.51 7.88 4.86
CA THR A 45 6.38 8.58 5.47
C THR A 45 5.93 9.69 4.53
N ALA A 46 4.61 9.89 4.40
CA ALA A 46 4.07 11.00 3.63
C ALA A 46 4.15 12.29 4.48
N SER A 47 4.93 13.28 4.03
CA SER A 47 5.08 14.55 4.73
C SER A 47 3.74 15.28 4.84
N GLY A 48 3.34 15.67 6.06
CA GLY A 48 2.10 16.40 6.32
C GLY A 48 0.89 15.52 6.65
N HIS A 49 1.04 14.19 6.63
CA HIS A 49 0.01 13.24 7.00
C HIS A 49 0.56 12.33 8.11
N ALA A 50 -0.03 12.40 9.31
CA ALA A 50 0.38 11.51 10.41
C ALA A 50 0.20 10.04 9.98
N SER A 51 1.23 9.21 10.24
CA SER A 51 1.24 7.75 10.09
C SER A 51 0.83 7.18 8.72
N ALA A 52 0.87 7.97 7.65
CA ALA A 52 0.69 7.45 6.29
C ALA A 52 2.05 7.03 5.71
N GLU A 53 2.13 5.80 5.23
CA GLU A 53 3.37 5.16 4.82
C GLU A 53 3.21 4.44 3.50
N VAL A 54 4.25 4.54 2.65
CA VAL A 54 4.41 3.67 1.49
C VAL A 54 5.65 2.83 1.72
N THR A 55 5.47 1.52 1.78
CA THR A 55 6.56 0.56 2.00
C THR A 55 6.73 -0.33 0.79
N ILE A 56 7.95 -0.40 0.27
CA ILE A 56 8.31 -1.24 -0.87
C ILE A 56 9.15 -2.41 -0.37
N TYR A 57 8.70 -3.61 -0.71
CA TYR A 57 9.39 -4.86 -0.46
C TYR A 57 9.87 -5.46 -1.80
N GLU A 58 11.01 -6.16 -1.76
CA GLU A 58 11.58 -6.83 -2.92
C GLU A 58 11.82 -8.32 -2.62
N THR A 59 11.58 -9.17 -3.62
CA THR A 59 11.94 -10.59 -3.60
C THR A 59 12.74 -10.98 -4.84
N ALA A 60 13.61 -11.97 -4.69
CA ALA A 60 14.28 -12.65 -5.81
C ALA A 60 13.66 -14.04 -6.10
N LYS A 61 12.57 -14.39 -5.42
CA LYS A 61 11.92 -15.70 -5.56
C LYS A 61 11.23 -15.81 -6.93
N PRO A 62 11.56 -16.83 -7.74
CA PRO A 62 10.91 -17.04 -9.03
C PRO A 62 9.40 -17.27 -8.88
N GLY A 63 8.63 -16.78 -9.85
CA GLY A 63 7.17 -16.96 -9.87
C GLY A 63 6.37 -15.96 -9.04
N LEU A 64 7.05 -15.03 -8.33
CA LEU A 64 6.41 -13.92 -7.63
C LEU A 64 6.73 -12.58 -8.34
N PRO A 65 5.84 -11.58 -8.24
CA PRO A 65 6.18 -10.21 -8.61
C PRO A 65 7.40 -9.74 -7.84
N LYS A 66 8.36 -9.13 -8.52
CA LYS A 66 9.63 -8.71 -7.91
C LYS A 66 9.44 -7.69 -6.78
N TYR A 67 8.47 -6.80 -6.92
CA TYR A 67 8.16 -5.75 -5.96
C TYR A 67 6.74 -5.90 -5.44
N TYR A 68 6.62 -5.72 -4.12
CA TYR A 68 5.36 -5.59 -3.40
C TYR A 68 5.34 -4.22 -2.74
N ILE A 69 4.25 -3.48 -2.88
CA ILE A 69 4.13 -2.09 -2.47
C ILE A 69 2.91 -2.00 -1.58
N ASP A 70 3.14 -1.75 -0.30
CA ASP A 70 2.11 -1.54 0.70
C ASP A 70 1.85 -0.04 0.86
N VAL A 71 0.58 0.34 0.87
CA VAL A 71 0.12 1.73 0.94
C VAL A 71 -0.82 1.85 2.12
N MET A 72 -0.31 2.46 3.17
CA MET A 72 -1.00 2.60 4.44
C MET A 72 -1.42 4.06 4.65
N GLY A 73 -2.68 4.24 5.03
CA GLY A 73 -3.14 5.47 5.68
C GLY A 73 -2.92 5.39 7.19
N GLU A 74 -3.28 6.44 7.91
CA GLU A 74 -2.99 6.59 9.35
C GLU A 74 -3.45 5.42 10.23
N PHE A 75 -4.53 4.73 9.84
CA PHE A 75 -5.12 3.63 10.62
C PHE A 75 -5.66 2.48 9.76
N GLN A 76 -5.40 2.47 8.45
CA GLN A 76 -5.94 1.45 7.55
C GLN A 76 -5.06 1.23 6.32
N GLY A 77 -5.00 -0.02 5.87
CA GLY A 77 -4.44 -0.35 4.55
C GLY A 77 -5.33 0.17 3.44
N ILE A 78 -4.75 0.98 2.56
CA ILE A 78 -5.46 1.60 1.43
C ILE A 78 -5.40 0.65 0.23
N ALA A 79 -4.21 0.19 -0.13
CA ALA A 79 -4.01 -0.66 -1.29
C ALA A 79 -2.70 -1.43 -1.22
N VAL A 80 -2.68 -2.56 -1.91
CA VAL A 80 -1.45 -3.28 -2.26
C VAL A 80 -1.25 -3.19 -3.75
N LEU A 81 -0.02 -2.89 -4.16
CA LEU A 81 0.38 -2.91 -5.56
C LEU A 81 1.57 -3.85 -5.77
N VAL A 82 1.65 -4.46 -6.96
CA VAL A 82 2.75 -5.33 -7.34
C VAL A 82 3.37 -4.94 -8.68
N ALA A 83 4.66 -5.18 -8.84
CA ALA A 83 5.38 -4.98 -10.09
C ALA A 83 6.43 -6.07 -10.34
N ASP A 84 6.60 -6.47 -11.60
CA ASP A 84 7.52 -7.57 -11.97
C ASP A 84 8.97 -7.11 -12.14
N ASP A 85 9.19 -5.83 -12.40
CA ASP A 85 10.51 -5.25 -12.66
C ASP A 85 10.58 -3.77 -12.24
N PHE A 86 11.79 -3.21 -12.34
CA PHE A 86 12.06 -1.84 -11.88
C PHE A 86 11.33 -0.78 -12.73
N PRO A 87 11.29 -0.88 -14.08
CA PRO A 87 10.45 -0.01 -14.89
C PRO A 87 8.97 -0.06 -14.51
N GLY A 88 8.42 -1.25 -14.26
CA GLY A 88 7.07 -1.47 -13.78
C GLY A 88 6.83 -0.83 -12.41
N LEU A 89 7.77 -0.95 -11.48
CA LEU A 89 7.73 -0.26 -10.19
C LEU A 89 7.64 1.26 -10.39
N LEU A 90 8.48 1.85 -11.23
CA LEU A 90 8.44 3.30 -11.50
C LEU A 90 7.12 3.73 -12.13
N ALA A 91 6.56 2.92 -13.03
CA ALA A 91 5.25 3.19 -13.63
C ALA A 91 4.12 3.10 -12.59
N THR A 92 4.11 2.06 -11.77
CA THR A 92 3.17 1.88 -10.66
C THR A 92 3.26 3.03 -9.66
N LEU A 93 4.47 3.49 -9.32
CA LEU A 93 4.68 4.62 -8.41
C LEU A 93 4.20 5.96 -8.99
N ARG A 94 4.21 6.14 -10.32
CA ARG A 94 3.62 7.34 -10.96
C ARG A 94 2.11 7.35 -10.84
N GLU A 95 1.48 6.18 -10.95
CA GLU A 95 0.05 6.01 -10.70
C GLU A 95 -0.32 6.05 -9.20
N LEU A 96 0.67 6.06 -8.30
CA LEU A 96 0.48 6.29 -6.86
C LEU A 96 0.42 7.78 -6.47
N ALA A 97 0.90 8.69 -7.32
CA ALA A 97 0.82 10.13 -7.05
C ALA A 97 -0.61 10.68 -6.82
N PRO A 98 -1.68 10.14 -7.46
CA PRO A 98 -3.06 10.44 -7.09
C PRO A 98 -3.51 9.79 -5.77
N LEU A 99 -2.91 8.66 -5.36
CA LEU A 99 -3.27 7.96 -4.12
C LEU A 99 -2.73 8.67 -2.86
N THR A 100 -1.61 9.39 -2.96
CA THR A 100 -1.19 10.32 -1.89
C THR A 100 -2.17 11.49 -1.74
N THR A 101 -2.91 11.85 -2.79
CA THR A 101 -4.03 12.80 -2.69
C THR A 101 -5.24 12.17 -1.96
N LEU A 102 -5.46 10.86 -2.11
CA LEU A 102 -6.49 10.11 -1.37
C LEU A 102 -6.19 9.97 0.13
N ILE A 103 -4.91 9.84 0.51
CA ILE A 103 -4.46 9.96 1.92
C ILE A 103 -4.88 11.31 2.50
N GLY A 104 -4.72 12.40 1.74
CA GLY A 104 -5.20 13.74 2.14
C GLY A 104 -6.72 13.87 2.23
N LEU A 105 -7.48 13.14 1.39
CA LEU A 105 -8.94 13.15 1.39
C LEU A 105 -9.55 12.36 2.56
N ASP A 106 -8.97 11.20 2.93
CA ASP A 106 -9.39 10.42 4.11
C ASP A 106 -9.32 11.26 5.40
N GLN A 107 -8.23 12.02 5.54
CA GLN A 107 -8.04 12.95 6.66
C GLN A 107 -9.02 14.14 6.60
N ALA A 108 -9.29 14.70 5.42
CA ALA A 108 -10.22 15.82 5.26
C ALA A 108 -11.68 15.46 5.55
N VAL A 109 -12.11 14.23 5.22
CA VAL A 109 -13.46 13.72 5.53
C VAL A 109 -13.66 13.62 7.05
N LYS A 110 -12.64 13.19 7.80
CA LYS A 110 -12.73 13.07 9.27
C LYS A 110 -12.67 14.42 9.99
N ILE A 111 -11.88 15.40 9.53
CA ILE A 111 -11.92 16.76 10.11
C ILE A 111 -13.33 17.36 10.02
N LYS A 112 -14.04 17.13 8.91
CA LYS A 112 -15.44 17.57 8.77
C LYS A 112 -16.40 16.81 9.69
N ALA A 113 -16.19 15.52 9.91
CA ALA A 113 -17.01 14.71 10.81
C ALA A 113 -16.79 15.07 12.29
N ALA A 114 -15.55 15.31 12.72
CA ALA A 114 -15.21 15.72 14.08
C ALA A 114 -15.75 17.13 14.41
N ASN A 115 -15.57 18.09 13.50
CA ASN A 115 -16.10 19.45 13.68
C ASN A 115 -17.64 19.52 13.66
N ALA A 116 -18.31 18.53 13.07
CA ALA A 116 -19.78 18.43 13.10
C ALA A 116 -20.29 17.80 14.40
N ALA A 117 -19.48 16.98 15.08
CA ALA A 117 -19.82 16.37 16.36
C ALA A 117 -19.59 17.32 17.55
N ASP A 118 -18.61 18.23 17.45
CA ASP A 118 -18.33 19.26 18.48
C ASP A 118 -19.24 20.49 18.40
N ALA A 119 -20.12 20.56 17.39
CA ALA A 119 -21.08 21.64 17.19
C ALA A 119 -22.50 21.32 17.73
N VAL A 120 -22.66 20.25 18.51
CA VAL A 120 -23.93 19.80 19.13
C VAL A 120 -23.85 19.88 20.65
#